data_AF-A0A6J2XR61-F1
#
_entry.id   AF-A0A6J2XR61-F1
#
_cell.length_a   1.000
_cell.length_b   1.000
_cell.length_c   1.000
_cell.angle_alpha   90.00
_cell.angle_beta   90.00
_cell.angle_gamma   90.00
#
_symmetry.space_group_name_H-M   'P 1'
#
loop_
_entity.id
_entity.type
_entity.pdbx_description
1 polymer ?
#
loop_
_entity_poly.entity_id
_entity_poly.type
_entity_poly.pdbx_seq_one_letter_code
_entity_poly.pdbx_strand_id
1 'polypeptide(L)'
;MRYVYGEFHQLYPQLRQDSARFFEFLRMSIETFDYILTKIKDRLRKKITNFKSPVSPEEKLYVTIRYLSTGLSFINLATTIRMGVSTLSYIIHNTCITIWEELVDEFMPTPRLEQLRNIAEDYRKRWNFPNCIGAIDGKHCQIKWCC
;
A
#
# COMPACT_ATOMS: atom_id res chain seq x y z
N MET A 1 -5.77 2.37 24.85
CA MET A 1 -5.01 3.41 24.13
C MET A 1 -5.26 3.41 22.63
N ARG A 2 -5.01 2.32 21.87
CA ARG A 2 -5.25 2.28 20.42
C ARG A 2 -6.64 2.74 19.96
N TYR A 3 -7.70 2.18 20.53
CA TYR A 3 -9.08 2.54 20.16
C TYR A 3 -9.49 3.98 20.47
N VAL A 4 -8.80 4.63 21.41
CA VAL A 4 -9.16 5.96 21.90
C VAL A 4 -8.26 7.02 21.28
N TYR A 5 -6.97 6.75 21.16
CA TYR A 5 -5.94 7.72 20.76
C TYR A 5 -5.18 7.33 19.49
N GLY A 6 -5.52 6.21 18.86
CA GLY A 6 -4.90 5.76 17.61
C GLY A 6 -5.43 6.57 16.44
N GLU A 7 -4.52 6.98 15.56
CA GLU A 7 -4.83 7.78 14.36
C GLU A 7 -5.96 7.14 13.53
N PHE A 8 -5.96 5.82 13.34
CA PHE A 8 -7.04 5.14 12.63
C PHE A 8 -8.42 5.38 13.27
N HIS A 9 -8.55 5.32 14.60
CA HIS A 9 -9.86 5.44 15.24
C HIS A 9 -10.37 6.89 15.34
N GLN A 10 -9.46 7.87 15.34
CA GLN A 10 -9.81 9.29 15.47
C GLN A 10 -9.90 10.01 14.13
N LEU A 11 -8.94 9.76 13.23
CA LEU A 11 -8.78 10.52 12.00
C LEU A 11 -9.44 9.84 10.79
N TYR A 12 -9.34 8.51 10.68
CA TYR A 12 -9.86 7.81 9.50
C TYR A 12 -11.36 8.06 9.26
N PRO A 13 -12.27 8.04 10.26
CA PRO A 13 -13.69 8.32 10.01
C PRO A 13 -13.94 9.73 9.47
N GLN A 14 -13.11 10.70 9.86
CA GLN A 14 -13.18 12.08 9.36
C GLN A 14 -12.68 12.15 7.92
N LEU A 15 -11.56 11.47 7.61
CA LEU A 15 -11.03 11.39 6.24
C LEU A 15 -12.05 10.76 5.29
N ARG A 16 -12.82 9.77 5.73
CA ARG A 16 -13.87 9.14 4.91
C ARG A 16 -14.99 10.09 4.49
N GLN A 17 -15.13 11.24 5.14
CA GLN A 17 -16.14 12.27 4.80
C GLN A 17 -15.61 13.31 3.81
N ASP A 18 -14.30 13.34 3.57
CA ASP A 18 -13.63 14.33 2.72
C ASP A 18 -12.68 13.62 1.75
N SER A 19 -13.14 13.39 0.52
CA SER A 19 -12.39 12.66 -0.50
C SER A 19 -11.07 13.34 -0.87
N ALA A 20 -11.02 14.68 -0.85
CA ALA A 20 -9.81 15.43 -1.16
C ALA A 20 -8.76 15.23 -0.08
N ARG A 21 -9.15 15.35 1.20
CA ARG A 21 -8.23 15.10 2.32
C ARG A 21 -7.84 13.63 2.44
N PHE A 22 -8.75 12.70 2.15
CA PHE A 22 -8.43 11.27 2.09
C PHE A 22 -7.34 11.02 1.05
N PHE A 23 -7.50 11.57 -0.15
CA PHE A 23 -6.52 11.44 -1.23
C PHE A 23 -5.19 12.10 -0.87
N GLU A 24 -5.18 13.29 -0.29
CA GLU A 24 -3.96 13.95 0.17
C GLU A 24 -3.20 13.09 1.19
N PHE A 25 -3.96 12.49 2.13
CA PHE A 25 -3.40 11.76 3.26
C PHE A 25 -2.92 10.35 2.91
N LEU A 26 -3.65 9.63 2.05
CA LEU A 26 -3.35 8.25 1.67
C LEU A 26 -2.79 8.10 0.26
N ARG A 27 -2.76 9.17 -0.54
CA ARG A 27 -2.36 9.16 -1.96
C ARG A 27 -3.17 8.16 -2.79
N MET A 28 -4.42 7.92 -2.39
CA MET A 28 -5.34 6.94 -2.95
C MET A 28 -6.77 7.43 -2.76
N SER A 29 -7.65 7.20 -3.73
CA SER A 29 -9.07 7.56 -3.58
C SER A 29 -9.81 6.60 -2.64
N ILE A 30 -10.96 7.03 -2.14
CA ILE A 30 -11.81 6.21 -1.27
C ILE A 30 -12.28 4.95 -2.01
N GLU A 31 -12.64 5.11 -3.28
CA GLU A 31 -13.15 4.03 -4.15
C GLU A 31 -12.06 2.98 -4.40
N THR A 32 -10.83 3.40 -4.70
CA THR A 32 -9.70 2.47 -4.87
C THR A 32 -9.38 1.76 -3.56
N PHE A 33 -9.44 2.47 -2.43
CA PHE A 33 -9.22 1.87 -1.12
C PHE A 33 -10.25 0.78 -0.82
N ASP A 34 -11.54 1.05 -1.05
CA ASP A 34 -12.64 0.11 -0.82
C ASP A 34 -12.60 -1.08 -1.78
N TYR A 35 -12.19 -0.84 -3.03
CA TYR A 35 -11.95 -1.88 -4.02
C TYR A 35 -10.88 -2.86 -3.53
N ILE A 36 -9.72 -2.35 -3.14
CA ILE A 36 -8.61 -3.17 -2.62
C ILE A 36 -9.05 -3.91 -1.36
N LEU A 37 -9.72 -3.21 -0.42
CA LEU A 37 -10.21 -3.82 0.81
C LEU A 37 -11.15 -4.99 0.51
N THR A 38 -12.05 -4.83 -0.47
CA THR A 38 -13.00 -5.88 -0.85
C THR A 38 -12.30 -7.15 -1.35
N LYS A 39 -11.18 -7.01 -2.08
CA LYS A 39 -10.39 -8.14 -2.59
C LYS A 39 -9.61 -8.85 -1.49
N ILE A 40 -9.03 -8.12 -0.54
CA ILE A 40 -8.09 -8.69 0.43
C ILE A 40 -8.69 -9.01 1.82
N LYS A 41 -9.90 -8.50 2.14
CA LYS A 41 -10.47 -8.55 3.49
C LYS A 41 -10.53 -9.95 4.08
N ASP A 42 -10.85 -10.96 3.27
CA ASP A 42 -11.07 -12.32 3.74
C ASP A 42 -9.75 -12.99 4.12
N ARG A 43 -8.67 -12.72 3.36
CA ARG A 43 -7.32 -13.20 3.67
C ARG A 43 -6.69 -12.48 4.86
N LEU A 44 -7.03 -11.22 5.07
CA LEU A 44 -6.55 -10.44 6.22
C LEU A 44 -7.32 -10.73 7.52
N ARG A 45 -8.45 -11.43 7.47
CA ARG A 45 -9.26 -11.72 8.66
C ARG A 45 -8.53 -12.74 9.55
N LYS A 46 -8.09 -12.31 10.74
CA LYS A 46 -7.57 -13.23 11.76
C LYS A 46 -8.72 -13.84 12.55
N LYS A 47 -8.56 -15.11 12.97
CA LYS A 47 -9.45 -15.72 13.97
C LYS A 47 -9.44 -14.89 15.25
N ILE A 48 -10.63 -14.63 15.79
CA ILE A 48 -10.79 -13.97 17.08
C ILE A 48 -10.27 -14.93 18.16
N THR A 49 -9.36 -14.46 19.02
CA THR A 49 -8.87 -15.22 20.17
C THR A 49 -9.18 -14.45 21.46
N ASN A 50 -9.18 -15.15 22.59
CA ASN A 50 -9.59 -14.61 23.90
C ASN A 50 -8.62 -13.57 24.51
N PHE A 51 -7.54 -13.18 23.81
CA PHE A 51 -6.50 -12.33 24.39
C PHE A 51 -6.65 -10.84 24.05
N LYS A 52 -6.87 -10.49 22.78
CA LYS A 52 -7.04 -9.10 22.32
C LYS A 52 -7.95 -9.06 21.11
N SER A 53 -8.84 -8.08 21.01
CA SER A 53 -9.63 -7.89 19.79
C SER A 53 -8.68 -7.64 18.60
N PRO A 54 -8.83 -8.39 17.50
CA PRO A 54 -7.90 -8.34 16.39
C PRO A 54 -7.96 -6.98 15.67
N VAL A 55 -6.85 -6.58 15.07
CA VAL A 55 -6.80 -5.46 14.11
C VAL A 55 -7.70 -5.79 12.93
N SER A 56 -8.63 -4.90 12.57
CA SER A 56 -9.55 -5.15 11.45
C SER A 56 -8.78 -5.16 10.10
N PRO A 57 -9.29 -5.85 9.07
CA PRO A 57 -8.70 -5.78 7.73
C PRO A 57 -8.56 -4.35 7.20
N GLU A 58 -9.55 -3.50 7.47
CA GLU A 58 -9.58 -2.09 7.08
C GLU A 58 -8.46 -1.29 7.76
N GLU A 59 -8.25 -1.48 9.06
CA GLU A 59 -7.15 -0.83 9.78
C GLU A 59 -5.78 -1.32 9.30
N LYS A 60 -5.64 -2.62 8.99
CA LYS A 60 -4.41 -3.17 8.41
C LYS A 60 -4.09 -2.54 7.06
N LEU A 61 -5.10 -2.41 6.19
CA LEU A 61 -4.95 -1.77 4.89
C LEU A 61 -4.59 -0.29 5.07
N TYR A 62 -5.31 0.44 5.93
CA TYR A 62 -5.02 1.84 6.24
C TYR A 62 -3.57 2.05 6.68
N VAL A 63 -3.09 1.27 7.65
CA VAL A 63 -1.70 1.35 8.15
C VAL A 63 -0.69 1.09 7.03
N THR A 64 -0.98 0.11 6.18
CA THR A 64 -0.11 -0.26 5.06
C THR A 64 -0.03 0.83 4.02
N ILE A 65 -1.18 1.36 3.57
CA ILE A 65 -1.22 2.47 2.61
C ILE A 65 -0.57 3.72 3.20
N ARG A 66 -0.81 4.02 4.48
CA ARG A 66 -0.18 5.16 5.17
C ARG A 66 1.34 5.07 5.19
N TYR A 67 1.89 3.87 5.41
CA TYR A 67 3.34 3.64 5.33
C TYR A 67 3.86 3.86 3.90
N LEU A 68 3.20 3.26 2.91
CA LEU A 68 3.61 3.34 1.50
C LEU A 68 3.52 4.76 0.93
N SER A 69 2.52 5.55 1.36
CA SER A 69 2.30 6.90 0.87
C SER A 69 3.24 7.95 1.48
N THR A 70 3.66 7.77 2.73
CA THR A 70 4.45 8.76 3.47
C THR A 70 5.93 8.43 3.61
N GLY A 71 6.29 7.14 3.56
CA GLY A 71 7.66 6.68 3.84
C GLY A 71 8.11 6.92 5.28
N LEU A 72 7.18 7.09 6.24
CA LEU A 72 7.50 7.24 7.66
C LEU A 72 8.28 6.03 8.20
N SER A 73 9.16 6.28 9.17
CA SER A 73 9.79 5.19 9.92
C SER A 73 8.74 4.38 10.69
N PHE A 74 9.01 3.07 10.88
CA PHE A 74 8.10 2.21 11.64
C PHE A 74 7.86 2.72 13.07
N ILE A 75 8.84 3.38 13.70
CA ILE A 75 8.71 3.94 15.05
C ILE A 75 7.70 5.10 15.06
N ASN A 76 7.80 6.01 14.09
CA ASN A 76 6.90 7.16 14.00
C ASN A 76 5.47 6.70 13.72
N LEU A 77 5.30 5.78 12.77
CA LEU A 77 3.98 5.24 12.45
C LEU A 77 3.38 4.41 13.60
N ALA A 78 4.19 3.60 14.28
CA ALA A 78 3.76 2.87 15.47
C ALA A 78 3.27 3.80 16.58
N THR A 79 3.92 4.95 16.75
CA THR A 79 3.54 5.98 17.71
C THR A 79 2.17 6.59 17.39
N THR A 80 1.90 6.94 16.12
CA THR A 80 0.60 7.55 15.74
C THR A 80 -0.54 6.54 15.74
N ILE A 81 -0.30 5.33 15.23
CA ILE A 81 -1.27 4.23 15.21
C ILE A 81 -1.50 3.65 16.62
N ARG A 82 -0.60 3.91 17.58
CA ARG A 82 -0.61 3.36 18.94
C ARG A 82 -0.56 1.83 18.94
N MET A 83 0.37 1.29 18.16
CA MET A 83 0.58 -0.15 17.97
C MET A 83 2.07 -0.49 18.14
N GLY A 84 2.39 -1.70 18.60
CA GLY A 84 3.78 -2.14 18.73
C GLY A 84 4.47 -2.22 17.36
N VAL A 85 5.73 -1.78 17.29
CA VAL A 85 6.54 -1.74 16.06
C VAL A 85 6.59 -3.10 15.36
N SER A 86 6.78 -4.19 16.12
CA SER A 86 6.81 -5.56 15.56
C SER A 86 5.48 -5.98 14.96
N THR A 87 4.36 -5.65 15.62
CA THR A 87 3.01 -5.95 15.12
C THR A 87 2.72 -5.16 13.84
N LEU A 88 3.11 -3.88 13.84
CA LEU A 88 2.91 -2.99 12.70
C LEU A 88 3.75 -3.42 11.49
N SER A 89 5.03 -3.77 11.69
CA SER A 89 5.89 -4.32 10.63
C SER A 89 5.29 -5.60 10.05
N TYR A 90 4.86 -6.55 10.90
CA TYR A 90 4.19 -7.76 10.44
C TYR A 90 2.92 -7.46 9.61
N ILE A 91 2.08 -6.51 10.05
CA ILE A 91 0.87 -6.12 9.34
C ILE A 91 1.20 -5.57 7.96
N ILE A 92 2.18 -4.66 7.87
CA ILE A 92 2.57 -4.03 6.61
C ILE A 92 3.08 -5.09 5.63
N HIS A 93 4.02 -5.94 6.05
CA HIS A 93 4.56 -7.00 5.21
C HIS A 93 3.46 -7.97 4.73
N ASN A 94 2.63 -8.47 5.66
CA ASN A 94 1.57 -9.42 5.32
C ASN A 94 0.52 -8.80 4.38
N THR A 95 0.18 -7.53 4.58
CA THR A 95 -0.79 -6.83 3.74
C THR A 95 -0.25 -6.57 2.35
N CYS A 96 1.03 -6.18 2.20
CA CYS A 96 1.67 -6.04 0.89
C CYS A 96 1.68 -7.36 0.11
N ILE A 97 2.02 -8.47 0.76
CA ILE A 97 1.98 -9.81 0.13
C ILE A 97 0.57 -10.14 -0.31
N THR A 98 -0.42 -9.91 0.55
CA THR A 98 -1.83 -10.19 0.21
C THR A 98 -2.30 -9.35 -0.97
N ILE A 99 -1.97 -8.05 -1.00
CA ILE A 99 -2.29 -7.16 -2.12
C ILE A 99 -1.65 -7.67 -3.41
N TRP A 100 -0.37 -8.05 -3.35
CA TRP A 100 0.34 -8.58 -4.51
C TRP A 100 -0.32 -9.83 -5.07
N GLU A 101 -0.54 -10.84 -4.22
CA GLU A 101 -1.11 -12.12 -4.63
C GLU A 101 -2.54 -12.00 -5.18
N GLU A 102 -3.36 -11.08 -4.67
CA GLU A 102 -4.74 -10.90 -5.15
C GLU A 102 -4.85 -10.07 -6.43
N LEU A 103 -3.89 -9.17 -6.71
CA LEU A 103 -4.03 -8.16 -7.76
C LEU A 103 -2.98 -8.27 -8.89
N VAL A 104 -1.89 -9.02 -8.70
CA VAL A 104 -0.80 -9.09 -9.69
C VAL A 104 -1.30 -9.58 -11.05
N ASP A 105 -2.18 -10.57 -11.09
CA ASP A 105 -2.66 -11.13 -12.37
C ASP A 105 -3.58 -10.17 -13.12
N GLU A 106 -4.33 -9.33 -12.41
CA GLU A 106 -5.26 -8.35 -12.98
C GLU A 106 -4.52 -7.12 -13.52
N PHE A 107 -3.52 -6.63 -12.78
CA PHE A 107 -2.85 -5.36 -13.08
C PHE A 107 -1.45 -5.49 -13.69
N MET A 108 -0.79 -6.64 -13.53
CA MET A 108 0.54 -6.94 -14.08
C MET A 108 0.56 -8.32 -14.76
N PRO A 109 -0.33 -8.58 -15.74
CA PRO A 109 -0.32 -9.83 -16.47
C PRO A 109 0.99 -10.00 -17.26
N THR A 110 1.43 -11.25 -17.43
CA THR A 110 2.61 -11.55 -18.23
C THR A 110 2.46 -11.01 -19.66
N PRO A 111 3.32 -10.08 -20.10
CA PRO A 111 3.19 -9.46 -21.41
C PRO A 111 3.54 -10.46 -22.53
N ARG A 112 2.83 -10.36 -23.65
CA ARG A 112 3.15 -11.12 -24.87
C ARG A 112 4.33 -10.46 -25.59
N LEU A 113 5.10 -11.27 -26.32
CA LEU A 113 6.25 -10.77 -27.09
C LEU A 113 5.90 -9.64 -28.06
N GLU A 114 4.72 -9.70 -28.68
CA GLU A 114 4.22 -8.65 -29.58
C GLU A 114 3.97 -7.33 -28.86
N GLN A 115 3.41 -7.36 -27.65
CA GLN A 115 3.20 -6.17 -26.84
C GLN A 115 4.54 -5.52 -26.47
N LEU A 116 5.52 -6.33 -26.06
CA LEU A 116 6.87 -5.84 -25.75
C LEU A 116 7.55 -5.19 -26.98
N ARG A 117 7.40 -5.80 -28.17
CA ARG A 117 7.92 -5.23 -29.41
C ARG A 117 7.27 -3.90 -29.76
N ASN A 118 5.96 -3.79 -29.61
CA ASN A 118 5.22 -2.54 -29.86
C ASN A 118 5.68 -1.43 -28.91
N ILE A 119 5.83 -1.74 -27.61
CA ILE A 119 6.33 -0.79 -26.62
C ILE A 119 7.75 -0.33 -26.98
N ALA A 120 8.66 -1.26 -27.29
CA ALA A 120 10.03 -0.94 -27.69
C ALA A 120 10.10 -0.03 -28.92
N GLU A 121 9.22 -0.26 -29.89
CA GLU A 121 9.16 0.54 -31.10
C GLU A 121 8.58 1.94 -30.84
N ASP A 122 7.59 2.06 -29.96
CA ASP A 122 7.05 3.36 -29.53
C ASP A 122 8.11 4.18 -28.78
N TYR A 123 8.87 3.54 -27.89
CA TYR A 123 9.97 4.21 -27.19
C TYR A 123 11.06 4.68 -28.14
N ARG A 124 11.41 3.84 -29.12
CA ARG A 124 12.37 4.20 -30.18
C ARG A 124 11.90 5.39 -31.00
N LYS A 125 10.63 5.40 -31.43
CA LYS A 125 10.08 6.47 -32.28
C LYS A 125 9.97 7.82 -31.55
N ARG A 126 9.57 7.80 -30.28
CA ARG A 126 9.30 9.02 -29.50
C ARG A 126 10.56 9.61 -28.86
N TRP A 127 11.47 8.76 -28.38
CA TRP A 127 12.62 9.19 -27.57
C TRP A 127 13.96 8.67 -28.07
N ASN A 128 14.02 8.03 -29.25
CA ASN A 128 15.23 7.38 -29.77
C ASN A 128 15.87 6.39 -28.79
N PHE A 129 15.03 5.72 -27.99
CA PHE A 129 15.47 4.78 -26.96
C PHE A 129 15.09 3.35 -27.38
N PRO A 130 15.98 2.62 -28.07
CA PRO A 130 15.68 1.28 -28.58
C PRO A 130 15.59 0.25 -27.44
N ASN A 131 14.81 -0.82 -27.66
CA ASN A 131 14.66 -1.96 -26.75
C ASN A 131 14.09 -1.63 -25.35
N CYS A 132 13.50 -0.46 -25.13
CA CYS A 132 12.80 -0.15 -23.88
C CYS A 132 11.40 -0.76 -23.87
N ILE A 133 11.16 -1.66 -22.93
CA ILE A 133 9.87 -2.36 -22.78
C ILE A 133 8.98 -1.77 -21.69
N GLY A 134 9.37 -0.63 -21.11
CA GLY A 134 8.64 0.05 -20.07
C GLY A 134 9.52 1.00 -19.28
N ALA A 135 8.87 1.93 -18.58
CA ALA A 135 9.52 2.82 -17.63
C ALA A 135 8.77 2.74 -16.31
N ILE A 136 9.52 2.76 -15.21
CA ILE A 136 8.98 2.88 -13.87
C ILE A 136 9.39 4.26 -13.37
N ASP A 137 8.40 5.06 -12.95
CA ASP A 137 8.68 6.37 -12.39
C ASP A 137 9.50 6.24 -11.09
N GLY A 138 10.40 7.19 -10.87
CA GLY A 138 11.46 7.08 -9.88
C GLY A 138 10.96 7.08 -8.44
N LYS A 139 11.54 6.21 -7.60
CA LYS A 139 11.46 6.31 -6.14
C LYS A 139 12.79 6.83 -5.59
N HIS A 140 12.74 7.81 -4.69
CA HIS A 140 13.92 8.22 -3.92
C HIS A 140 14.27 7.13 -2.90
N CYS A 141 15.26 6.29 -3.23
CA CYS A 141 15.84 5.33 -2.29
C CYS A 141 17.10 5.91 -1.66
N GLN A 142 17.06 6.22 -0.36
CA GLN A 142 18.29 6.57 0.37
C GLN A 142 19.16 5.32 0.54
N ILE A 143 20.29 5.29 -0.17
CA ILE A 143 21.33 4.29 0.03
C ILE A 143 22.10 4.68 1.29
N LYS A 144 22.03 3.85 2.34
CA LYS A 144 22.93 3.98 3.48
C LYS A 144 24.27 3.36 3.12
N TRP A 145 25.28 4.20 3.00
CA TRP A 145 26.66 3.73 2.95
C TRP A 145 27.09 3.31 4.36
N CYS A 146 27.57 2.09 4.51
CA CYS A 146 28.30 1.69 5.70
C CYS A 146 29.68 2.33 5.64
N CYS A 147 29.96 3.26 6.55
CA CYS A 147 31.30 3.67 6.92
C CYS A 147 31.64 3.01 8.25
#